data_AF-A0A0H5QJN3-F1
#
_entry.id   AF-A0A0H5QJN3-F1
#
_cell.length_a   1.000
_cell.length_b   1.000
_cell.length_c   1.000
_cell.angle_alpha   90.00
_cell.angle_beta   90.00
_cell.angle_gamma   90.00
#
_symmetry.space_group_name_H-M   'P 1'
#
loop_
_entity.id
_entity.type
_entity.pdbx_description
1 polymer ?
#
loop_
_entity_poly.entity_id
_entity_poly.type
_entity_poly.pdbx_seq_one_letter_code
_entity_poly.pdbx_strand_id
1 'polypeptide(L)'
;LRYLSLCLIDVLFRLEFVWIRSCCLWIMCWASICLALTDLETKSVGCTAAFVVCSPIVVLVSYSIAHIRRAQLKNTLNAEPQSSFEVELLARFCVQRMLLESERLEALGETYDIGPEVEKVEKLYREAVSRFPDSALVQWFLSRFIFEFVNNIYNGYVALEKLDMLNPLPDIQYLIYRERALSMDNLTAKAAVRDIMSYMLGERHSAKAAASDLLATNKKIRFWSELCQSNPVVENIPSLSLEFRNALSSACYHYEMAIKYKRTDTHVMPRYIRFLHEN
;
A
#
# COMPACT_ATOMS: atom_id res chain seq x y z
N LEU A 1 -20.73 -7.82 8.77
CA LEU A 1 -19.58 -7.67 7.84
C LEU A 1 -18.30 -7.13 8.51
N ARG A 2 -18.35 -6.10 9.39
CA ARG A 2 -17.17 -5.68 10.21
C ARG A 2 -16.56 -6.81 11.06
N TYR A 3 -17.41 -7.62 11.71
CA TYR A 3 -16.94 -8.79 12.46
C TYR A 3 -16.31 -9.86 11.56
N LEU A 4 -16.68 -9.95 10.28
CA LEU A 4 -16.12 -10.94 9.35
C LEU A 4 -14.77 -10.48 8.79
N SER A 5 -14.55 -9.18 8.52
CA SER A 5 -13.24 -8.68 8.11
C SER A 5 -12.25 -8.64 9.28
N LEU A 6 -12.70 -8.23 10.48
CA LEU A 6 -11.91 -8.37 11.70
C LEU A 6 -11.59 -9.84 11.98
N CYS A 7 -12.54 -10.76 11.83
CA CYS A 7 -12.30 -12.19 12.06
C CYS A 7 -11.35 -12.81 11.01
N LEU A 8 -11.41 -12.42 9.74
CA LEU A 8 -10.45 -12.89 8.72
C LEU A 8 -9.03 -12.33 8.96
N ILE A 9 -8.93 -11.09 9.40
CA ILE A 9 -7.66 -10.44 9.77
C ILE A 9 -7.12 -11.04 11.08
N ASP A 10 -7.95 -11.30 12.08
CA ASP A 10 -7.59 -12.02 13.32
C ASP A 10 -7.09 -13.43 13.02
N VAL A 11 -7.75 -14.14 12.11
CA VAL A 11 -7.29 -15.46 11.65
C VAL A 11 -5.98 -15.36 10.86
N LEU A 12 -5.76 -14.25 10.13
CA LEU A 12 -4.51 -14.00 9.43
C LEU A 12 -3.34 -13.68 10.38
N PHE A 13 -3.60 -13.00 11.50
CA PHE A 13 -2.60 -12.57 12.47
C PHE A 13 -2.33 -13.55 13.60
N ARG A 14 -3.25 -14.47 13.91
CA ARG A 14 -3.00 -15.51 14.90
C ARG A 14 -1.81 -16.39 14.47
N LEU A 15 -0.70 -16.29 15.20
CA LEU A 15 0.51 -17.12 15.02
C LEU A 15 0.24 -18.63 14.96
N GLU A 16 -0.88 -19.08 15.53
CA GLU A 16 -1.32 -20.47 15.44
C GLU A 16 -1.64 -20.90 14.00
N PHE A 17 -2.07 -19.98 13.13
CA PHE A 17 -2.30 -20.31 11.72
C PHE A 17 -1.05 -20.10 10.85
N VAL A 18 -0.01 -19.43 11.37
CA VAL A 18 1.22 -19.17 10.61
C VAL A 18 1.97 -20.46 10.33
N TRP A 19 2.11 -21.35 11.33
CA TRP A 19 2.77 -22.63 11.11
C TRP A 19 1.94 -23.53 10.20
N ILE A 20 0.61 -23.56 10.34
CA ILE A 20 -0.28 -24.32 9.45
C ILE A 20 -0.10 -23.87 8.00
N ARG A 21 -0.13 -22.55 7.74
CA ARG A 21 0.10 -22.01 6.40
C ARG A 21 1.49 -22.32 5.87
N SER A 22 2.51 -22.24 6.72
CA SER A 22 3.87 -22.64 6.33
C SER A 22 3.90 -24.12 5.93
N CYS A 23 3.33 -25.01 6.73
CA CYS A 23 3.22 -26.43 6.41
C CYS A 23 2.48 -26.66 5.09
N CYS A 24 1.33 -25.99 4.86
CA CYS A 24 0.59 -26.10 3.61
C CYS A 24 1.40 -25.64 2.39
N LEU A 25 2.10 -24.50 2.50
CA LEU A 25 2.97 -23.99 1.43
C LEU A 25 4.13 -24.95 1.14
N TRP A 26 4.76 -25.51 2.16
CA TRP A 26 5.81 -26.50 2.01
C TRP A 26 5.30 -27.80 1.39
N ILE A 27 4.10 -28.27 1.78
CA ILE A 27 3.45 -29.42 1.15
C ILE A 27 3.13 -29.14 -0.32
N MET A 28 2.60 -27.96 -0.65
CA MET A 28 2.31 -27.58 -2.05
C MET A 28 3.59 -27.49 -2.89
N CYS A 29 4.68 -26.96 -2.32
CA CYS A 29 5.99 -26.94 -2.94
C CYS A 29 6.50 -28.36 -3.19
N TRP A 30 6.42 -29.22 -2.18
CA TRP A 30 6.78 -30.64 -2.29
C TRP A 30 5.94 -31.38 -3.35
N ALA A 31 4.63 -31.16 -3.35
CA ALA A 31 3.72 -31.71 -4.36
C ALA A 31 4.12 -31.25 -5.78
N SER A 32 4.48 -29.98 -5.94
CA SER A 32 4.92 -29.42 -7.23
C SER A 32 6.24 -30.05 -7.70
N ILE A 33 7.17 -30.31 -6.78
CA ILE A 33 8.43 -31.03 -7.08
C ILE A 33 8.13 -32.47 -7.50
N CYS A 34 7.26 -33.18 -6.78
CA CYS A 34 6.86 -34.54 -7.14
C CYS A 34 6.18 -34.59 -8.51
N LEU A 35 5.35 -33.59 -8.85
CA LEU A 35 4.70 -33.46 -10.15
C LEU A 35 5.73 -33.23 -11.28
N ALA A 36 6.69 -32.33 -11.06
CA ALA A 36 7.76 -32.09 -12.04
C ALA A 36 8.62 -33.34 -12.28
N LEU A 37 8.85 -34.16 -11.24
CA LEU A 37 9.57 -35.43 -11.36
C LEU A 37 8.75 -36.51 -12.08
N THR A 38 7.43 -36.55 -11.89
CA THR A 38 6.58 -37.49 -12.65
C THR A 38 6.60 -37.25 -14.16
N ASP A 39 6.77 -36.00 -14.58
CA ASP A 39 6.86 -35.67 -16.01
C ASP A 39 8.20 -36.11 -16.64
N LEU A 40 9.24 -36.32 -15.81
CA LEU A 40 10.57 -36.74 -16.24
C LEU A 40 10.73 -38.26 -16.26
N GLU A 41 10.06 -39.00 -15.36
CA GLU A 41 10.13 -40.47 -15.29
C GLU A 41 8.94 -41.14 -15.97
N THR A 42 9.19 -42.07 -16.90
CA THR A 42 8.15 -42.84 -17.60
C THR A 42 7.36 -43.81 -16.70
N LYS A 43 7.71 -43.94 -15.42
CA LYS A 43 7.02 -44.82 -14.45
C LYS A 43 6.44 -43.99 -13.29
N SER A 44 5.13 -43.76 -13.33
CA SER A 44 4.40 -42.85 -12.44
C SER A 44 4.20 -43.30 -10.97
N VAL A 45 4.44 -44.57 -10.64
CA VAL A 45 4.11 -45.13 -9.31
C VAL A 45 5.12 -44.70 -8.23
N GLY A 46 6.38 -44.43 -8.61
CA GLY A 46 7.43 -44.07 -7.64
C GLY A 46 7.21 -42.72 -6.97
N CYS A 47 6.87 -41.70 -7.75
CA CYS A 47 6.71 -40.33 -7.25
C CYS A 47 5.48 -40.14 -6.35
N THR A 48 4.38 -40.84 -6.64
CA THR A 48 3.18 -40.79 -5.78
C THR A 48 3.44 -41.43 -4.42
N ALA A 49 4.15 -42.56 -4.40
CA ALA A 49 4.60 -43.18 -3.14
C ALA A 49 5.56 -42.27 -2.37
N ALA A 50 6.53 -41.64 -3.06
CA ALA A 50 7.45 -40.67 -2.45
C ALA A 50 6.71 -39.47 -1.85
N PHE A 51 5.69 -38.94 -2.53
CA PHE A 51 4.87 -37.84 -2.01
C PHE A 51 4.19 -38.23 -0.69
N VAL A 52 3.49 -39.36 -0.66
CA VAL A 52 2.74 -39.81 0.52
C VAL A 52 3.68 -40.10 1.70
N VAL A 53 4.81 -40.78 1.45
CA VAL A 53 5.76 -41.18 2.49
C VAL A 53 6.54 -39.97 3.04
N CYS A 54 6.95 -39.03 2.19
CA CYS A 54 7.74 -37.87 2.62
C CYS A 54 6.91 -36.70 3.15
N SER A 55 5.60 -36.63 2.85
CA SER A 55 4.75 -35.51 3.31
C SER A 55 4.77 -35.28 4.83
N PRO A 56 4.66 -36.30 5.71
CA PRO A 56 4.79 -36.10 7.15
C PRO A 56 6.15 -35.52 7.56
N ILE A 57 7.23 -35.94 6.89
CA ILE A 57 8.58 -35.42 7.14
C ILE A 57 8.66 -33.95 6.75
N VAL A 58 8.11 -33.56 5.58
CA VAL A 58 8.06 -32.16 5.12
C VAL A 58 7.29 -31.29 6.12
N VAL A 59 6.16 -31.78 6.65
CA VAL A 59 5.40 -31.06 7.69
C VAL A 59 6.22 -30.87 8.96
N LEU A 60 6.86 -31.93 9.48
CA LEU A 60 7.70 -31.83 10.68
C LEU A 60 8.86 -30.85 10.49
N VAL A 61 9.56 -30.93 9.34
CA VAL A 61 10.67 -30.02 9.02
C VAL A 61 10.19 -28.58 8.92
N SER A 62 9.09 -28.32 8.21
CA SER A 62 8.52 -26.97 8.09
C SER A 62 8.10 -26.39 9.45
N TYR A 63 7.51 -27.21 10.31
CA TYR A 63 7.14 -26.84 11.68
C TYR A 63 8.38 -26.49 12.51
N SER A 64 9.41 -27.33 12.48
CA SER A 64 10.68 -27.07 13.18
C SER A 64 11.36 -25.79 12.68
N ILE A 65 11.41 -25.56 11.37
CA ILE A 65 11.99 -24.33 10.78
C ILE A 65 11.21 -23.10 11.25
N ALA A 66 9.87 -23.14 11.21
CA ALA A 66 9.04 -22.04 11.69
C ALA A 66 9.27 -21.75 13.17
N HIS A 67 9.41 -22.80 14.00
CA HIS A 67 9.72 -22.67 15.43
C HIS A 67 11.12 -22.11 15.69
N ILE A 68 12.14 -22.60 15.00
CA ILE A 68 13.51 -22.10 15.12
C ILE A 68 13.57 -20.63 14.70
N ARG A 69 12.95 -20.26 13.58
CA ARG A 69 12.94 -18.87 13.11
C ARG A 69 12.23 -17.96 14.11
N ARG A 70 11.13 -18.41 14.71
CA ARG A 70 10.43 -17.68 15.77
C ARG A 70 11.28 -17.54 17.04
N ALA A 71 12.02 -18.57 17.43
CA ALA A 71 12.94 -18.50 18.57
C ALA A 71 14.11 -17.54 18.30
N GLN A 72 14.69 -17.58 17.10
CA GLN A 72 15.71 -16.63 16.66
C GLN A 72 15.20 -15.19 16.75
N LEU A 73 13.99 -14.94 16.25
CA LEU A 73 13.41 -13.60 16.23
C LEU A 73 13.11 -13.03 17.62
N LYS A 74 12.73 -13.89 18.57
CA LYS A 74 12.61 -13.49 19.98
C LYS A 74 13.95 -13.06 20.56
N ASN A 75 15.04 -13.73 20.20
CA ASN A 75 16.38 -13.37 20.66
C ASN A 75 16.91 -12.11 19.98
N THR A 76 16.49 -11.83 18.74
CA THR A 76 16.83 -10.60 18.01
C THR A 76 15.88 -9.44 18.26
N LEU A 77 14.96 -9.50 19.24
CA LEU A 77 14.06 -8.37 19.54
C LEU A 77 14.84 -7.08 19.89
N ASN A 78 16.06 -7.24 20.43
CA ASN A 78 16.97 -6.14 20.73
C ASN A 78 18.01 -5.89 19.63
N ALA A 79 18.07 -6.76 18.62
CA ALA A 79 18.99 -6.62 17.51
C ALA A 79 18.32 -5.82 16.38
N GLU A 80 19.14 -5.05 15.69
CA GLU A 80 18.67 -4.26 14.56
C GLU A 80 18.28 -5.16 13.38
N PRO A 81 17.06 -5.03 12.82
CA PRO A 81 16.63 -5.87 11.71
C PRO A 81 17.45 -5.58 10.45
N GLN A 82 17.90 -6.64 9.78
CA GLN A 82 18.76 -6.54 8.58
C GLN A 82 17.96 -6.50 7.28
N SER A 83 16.70 -6.93 7.34
CA SER A 83 15.83 -7.08 6.18
C SER A 83 14.44 -6.48 6.43
N SER A 84 13.81 -5.98 5.37
CA SER A 84 12.41 -5.52 5.38
C SER A 84 11.43 -6.57 5.91
N PHE A 85 11.69 -7.85 5.64
CA PHE A 85 10.86 -8.95 6.11
C PHE A 85 11.03 -9.20 7.61
N GLU A 86 12.23 -8.96 8.15
CA GLU A 86 12.48 -9.10 9.59
C GLU A 86 11.76 -8.00 10.37
N VAL A 87 11.76 -6.77 9.85
CA VAL A 87 10.99 -5.65 10.41
C VAL A 87 9.51 -6.03 10.53
N GLU A 88 8.91 -6.50 9.44
CA GLU A 88 7.50 -6.87 9.42
C GLU A 88 7.19 -7.95 10.44
N LEU A 89 8.02 -8.99 10.47
CA LEU A 89 7.80 -10.12 11.34
C LEU A 89 7.96 -9.72 12.82
N LEU A 90 8.91 -8.85 13.13
CA LEU A 90 9.06 -8.25 14.47
C LEU A 90 7.84 -7.40 14.84
N ALA A 91 7.39 -6.51 13.95
CA ALA A 91 6.20 -5.71 14.17
C ALA A 91 4.96 -6.57 14.42
N ARG A 92 4.79 -7.64 13.64
CA ARG A 92 3.71 -8.62 13.79
C ARG A 92 3.75 -9.33 15.16
N PHE A 93 4.94 -9.71 15.64
CA PHE A 93 5.07 -10.28 16.98
C PHE A 93 4.69 -9.30 18.08
N CYS A 94 5.11 -8.03 17.96
CA CYS A 94 4.75 -6.97 18.91
C CYS A 94 3.24 -6.76 18.95
N VAL A 95 2.61 -6.60 17.78
CA VAL A 95 1.16 -6.44 17.64
C VAL A 95 0.41 -7.63 18.23
N GLN A 96 0.84 -8.86 17.93
CA GLN A 96 0.15 -10.02 18.50
C GLN A 96 0.28 -10.09 20.01
N ARG A 97 1.47 -9.81 20.57
CA ARG A 97 1.65 -9.78 22.03
C ARG A 97 0.72 -8.75 22.65
N MET A 98 0.62 -7.57 22.04
CA MET A 98 -0.28 -6.50 22.45
C MET A 98 -1.75 -6.95 22.42
N LEU A 99 -2.21 -7.60 21.35
CA LEU A 99 -3.59 -8.09 21.24
C LEU A 99 -3.90 -9.19 22.27
N LEU A 100 -3.00 -10.15 22.46
CA LEU A 100 -3.17 -11.22 23.46
C LEU A 100 -3.23 -10.66 24.89
N GLU A 101 -2.40 -9.68 25.20
CA GLU A 101 -2.40 -9.04 26.51
C GLU A 101 -3.68 -8.21 26.73
N SER A 102 -4.15 -7.53 25.68
CA SER A 102 -5.43 -6.82 25.69
C SER A 102 -6.60 -7.77 25.97
N GLU A 103 -6.70 -8.88 25.25
CA GLU A 103 -7.74 -9.91 25.46
C GLU A 103 -7.67 -10.49 26.88
N ARG A 104 -6.45 -10.75 27.37
CA ARG A 104 -6.22 -11.30 28.72
C ARG A 104 -6.70 -10.34 29.82
N LEU A 105 -6.42 -9.06 29.70
CA LEU A 105 -6.81 -8.05 30.68
C LEU A 105 -8.30 -7.71 30.60
N GLU A 106 -8.88 -7.69 29.41
CA GLU A 106 -10.32 -7.53 29.21
C GLU A 106 -11.09 -8.68 29.89
N ALA A 107 -10.61 -9.92 29.80
CA ALA A 107 -11.19 -11.06 30.51
C ALA A 107 -11.13 -10.94 32.04
N LEU A 108 -10.23 -10.11 32.58
CA LEU A 108 -10.13 -9.77 34.00
C LEU A 108 -10.93 -8.53 34.37
N GLY A 109 -11.58 -7.88 33.39
CA GLY A 109 -12.32 -6.63 33.59
C GLY A 109 -11.42 -5.40 33.70
N GLU A 110 -10.14 -5.51 33.36
CA GLU A 110 -9.18 -4.40 33.34
C GLU A 110 -9.10 -3.78 31.94
N THR A 111 -9.04 -2.44 31.88
CA THR A 111 -8.83 -1.72 30.63
C THR A 111 -7.34 -1.68 30.29
N TYR A 112 -6.96 -2.26 29.16
CA TYR A 112 -5.59 -2.18 28.65
C TYR A 112 -5.43 -1.01 27.67
N ASP A 113 -4.53 -0.07 27.99
CA ASP A 113 -4.16 0.98 27.05
C ASP A 113 -3.15 0.46 26.02
N ILE A 114 -3.61 0.27 24.80
CA ILE A 114 -2.82 -0.18 23.64
C ILE A 114 -1.93 0.93 23.05
N GLY A 115 -2.19 2.21 23.38
CA GLY A 115 -1.49 3.36 22.79
C GLY A 115 0.05 3.26 22.83
N PRO A 116 0.67 2.97 23.99
CA PRO A 116 2.13 2.90 24.11
C PRO A 116 2.77 1.78 23.27
N GLU A 117 2.11 0.63 23.11
CA GLU A 117 2.63 -0.45 22.27
C GLU A 117 2.45 -0.13 20.77
N VAL A 118 1.35 0.50 20.38
CA VAL A 118 1.13 1.00 19.01
C VAL A 118 2.22 2.00 18.63
N GLU A 119 2.54 2.95 19.51
CA GLU A 119 3.60 3.95 19.27
C GLU A 119 4.98 3.29 19.10
N LYS A 120 5.29 2.24 19.89
CA LYS A 120 6.54 1.47 19.73
C LYS A 120 6.64 0.81 18.36
N VAL A 121 5.56 0.19 17.89
CA VAL A 121 5.53 -0.46 16.55
C VAL A 121 5.58 0.58 15.44
N GLU A 122 4.91 1.72 15.60
CA GLU A 122 4.99 2.83 14.66
C GLU A 122 6.43 3.34 14.53
N LYS A 123 7.12 3.55 15.67
CA LYS A 123 8.52 3.94 15.71
C LYS A 123 9.42 2.92 14.98
N LEU A 124 9.20 1.63 15.22
CA LEU A 124 9.92 0.55 14.52
C LEU A 124 9.76 0.66 12.99
N TYR A 125 8.54 0.90 12.49
CA TYR A 125 8.33 1.07 11.05
C TYR A 125 8.94 2.38 10.51
N ARG A 126 8.89 3.47 11.27
CA ARG A 126 9.52 4.74 10.86
C ARG A 126 11.04 4.62 10.74
N GLU A 127 11.68 3.91 11.68
CA GLU A 127 13.11 3.58 11.63
C GLU A 127 13.42 2.62 10.47
N ALA A 128 12.54 1.67 10.19
CA ALA A 128 12.70 0.79 9.04
C ALA A 128 12.58 1.53 7.70
N VAL A 129 11.68 2.51 7.59
CA VAL A 129 11.55 3.35 6.40
C VAL A 129 12.79 4.20 6.15
N SER A 130 13.42 4.73 7.21
CA SER A 130 14.68 5.48 7.03
C SER A 130 15.84 4.57 6.63
N ARG A 131 15.84 3.32 7.10
CA ARG A 131 16.87 2.31 6.76
C ARG A 131 16.69 1.69 5.38
N PHE A 132 15.45 1.46 4.97
CA PHE A 132 15.08 0.80 3.71
C PHE A 132 14.20 1.73 2.84
N PRO A 133 14.69 2.91 2.44
CA PRO A 133 13.88 3.90 1.74
C PRO A 133 13.33 3.39 0.39
N ASP A 134 14.08 2.53 -0.29
CA ASP A 134 13.72 1.97 -1.59
C ASP A 134 12.80 0.74 -1.49
N SER A 135 12.54 0.24 -0.27
CA SER A 135 11.69 -0.93 -0.07
C SER A 135 10.22 -0.53 -0.08
N ALA A 136 9.57 -0.70 -1.24
CA ALA A 136 8.12 -0.54 -1.38
C ALA A 136 7.34 -1.43 -0.39
N LEU A 137 7.89 -2.59 -0.03
CA LEU A 137 7.27 -3.53 0.91
C LEU A 137 7.20 -2.95 2.33
N VAL A 138 8.26 -2.28 2.83
CA VAL A 138 8.25 -1.65 4.16
C VAL A 138 7.23 -0.51 4.22
N GLN A 139 7.18 0.32 3.18
CA GLN A 139 6.18 1.38 3.07
C GLN A 139 4.75 0.81 3.06
N TRP A 140 4.55 -0.33 2.39
CA TRP A 140 3.27 -1.02 2.37
C TRP A 140 2.88 -1.48 3.78
N PHE A 141 3.77 -2.15 4.49
CA PHE A 141 3.51 -2.62 5.87
C PHE A 141 3.20 -1.46 6.82
N LEU A 142 3.94 -0.35 6.73
CA LEU A 142 3.65 0.86 7.50
C LEU A 142 2.25 1.40 7.17
N SER A 143 1.90 1.51 5.89
CA SER A 143 0.57 2.01 5.49
C SER A 143 -0.56 1.15 6.06
N ARG A 144 -0.41 -0.18 5.97
CA ARG A 144 -1.36 -1.15 6.52
C ARG A 144 -1.47 -1.00 8.04
N PHE A 145 -0.34 -0.91 8.73
CA PHE A 145 -0.32 -0.72 10.18
C PHE A 145 -1.03 0.58 10.60
N ILE A 146 -0.80 1.68 9.88
CA ILE A 146 -1.48 2.95 10.13
C ILE A 146 -3.00 2.83 9.93
N PHE A 147 -3.45 2.12 8.89
CA PHE A 147 -4.88 1.91 8.66
C PHE A 147 -5.52 1.05 9.74
N GLU A 148 -4.88 -0.05 10.12
CA GLU A 148 -5.44 -1.05 11.03
C GLU A 148 -5.36 -0.62 12.51
N PHE A 149 -4.22 -0.11 12.97
CA PHE A 149 -3.96 0.11 14.41
C PHE A 149 -3.98 1.58 14.82
N VAL A 150 -3.38 2.46 14.01
CA VAL A 150 -3.41 3.92 14.30
C VAL A 150 -4.77 4.50 13.93
N ASN A 151 -5.49 3.87 12.99
CA ASN A 151 -6.77 4.33 12.45
C ASN A 151 -6.69 5.79 11.92
N ASN A 152 -5.52 6.18 11.40
CA ASN A 152 -5.30 7.48 10.76
C ASN A 152 -5.28 7.32 9.24
N ILE A 153 -6.46 7.44 8.65
CA ILE A 153 -6.70 7.26 7.22
C ILE A 153 -5.80 8.17 6.37
N TYR A 154 -5.69 9.44 6.73
CA TYR A 154 -4.90 10.41 5.98
C TYR A 154 -3.43 9.97 5.89
N ASN A 155 -2.81 9.66 7.02
CA ASN A 155 -1.42 9.21 7.05
C ASN A 155 -1.23 7.89 6.29
N GLY A 156 -2.22 6.98 6.33
CA GLY A 156 -2.19 5.73 5.58
C GLY A 156 -2.16 5.97 4.06
N TYR A 157 -3.00 6.89 3.55
CA TYR A 157 -2.98 7.25 2.13
C TYR A 157 -1.71 7.99 1.72
N VAL A 158 -1.20 8.90 2.55
CA VAL A 158 0.10 9.56 2.30
C VAL A 158 1.22 8.52 2.17
N ALA A 159 1.23 7.48 3.01
CA ALA A 159 2.18 6.38 2.89
C ALA A 159 1.99 5.58 1.59
N LEU A 160 0.74 5.30 1.19
CA LEU A 160 0.47 4.65 -0.11
C LEU A 160 0.86 5.50 -1.32
N GLU A 161 0.73 6.83 -1.27
CA GLU A 161 1.14 7.71 -2.36
C GLU A 161 2.67 7.72 -2.52
N LYS A 162 3.43 7.74 -1.42
CA LYS A 162 4.89 7.57 -1.47
C LYS A 162 5.28 6.25 -2.13
N LEU A 163 4.50 5.21 -1.89
CA LEU A 163 4.76 3.87 -2.41
C LEU A 163 4.57 3.81 -3.94
N ASP A 164 3.57 4.50 -4.49
CA ASP A 164 3.41 4.62 -5.95
C ASP A 164 4.62 5.26 -6.63
N MET A 165 5.35 6.15 -5.93
CA MET A 165 6.55 6.81 -6.46
C MET A 165 7.75 5.87 -6.57
N LEU A 166 7.74 4.71 -5.89
CA LEU A 166 8.84 3.75 -5.87
C LEU A 166 8.81 2.75 -7.03
N ASN A 167 7.85 2.86 -7.96
CA ASN A 167 7.64 1.91 -9.06
C ASN A 167 7.64 0.44 -8.60
N PRO A 168 6.71 0.04 -7.71
CA PRO A 168 6.71 -1.28 -7.09
C PRO A 168 6.47 -2.42 -8.08
N LEU A 169 6.93 -3.63 -7.73
CA LEU A 169 6.65 -4.87 -8.49
C LEU A 169 5.13 -5.12 -8.64
N PRO A 170 4.67 -5.80 -9.70
CA PRO A 170 3.25 -6.05 -9.94
C PRO A 170 2.50 -6.68 -8.76
N ASP A 171 3.13 -7.59 -8.03
CA ASP A 171 2.53 -8.22 -6.85
C ASP A 171 2.26 -7.20 -5.74
N ILE A 172 3.20 -6.27 -5.53
CA ILE A 172 3.05 -5.18 -4.56
C ILE A 172 2.02 -4.17 -5.07
N GLN A 173 1.96 -3.91 -6.39
CA GLN A 173 0.90 -3.08 -6.98
C GLN A 173 -0.49 -3.62 -6.70
N TYR A 174 -0.67 -4.94 -6.81
CA TYR A 174 -1.92 -5.60 -6.43
C TYR A 174 -2.24 -5.40 -4.94
N LEU A 175 -1.24 -5.51 -4.06
CA LEU A 175 -1.43 -5.28 -2.63
C LEU A 175 -1.84 -3.82 -2.32
N ILE A 176 -1.23 -2.83 -2.97
CA ILE A 176 -1.63 -1.41 -2.85
C ILE A 176 -3.09 -1.24 -3.30
N TYR A 177 -3.43 -1.78 -4.47
CA TYR A 177 -4.78 -1.68 -5.02
C TYR A 177 -5.81 -2.29 -4.05
N ARG A 178 -5.53 -3.48 -3.54
CA ARG A 178 -6.37 -4.17 -2.57
C ARG A 178 -6.53 -3.36 -1.29
N GLU A 179 -5.44 -2.82 -0.73
CA GLU A 179 -5.52 -1.99 0.47
C GLU A 179 -6.34 -0.72 0.24
N ARG A 180 -6.20 -0.07 -0.93
CA ARG A 180 -7.04 1.08 -1.30
C ARG A 180 -8.52 0.73 -1.38
N ALA A 181 -8.85 -0.43 -1.93
CA ALA A 181 -10.22 -0.90 -2.02
C ALA A 181 -10.81 -1.16 -0.62
N LEU A 182 -10.08 -1.92 0.22
CA LEU A 182 -10.49 -2.22 1.60
C LEU A 182 -10.60 -0.95 2.46
N SER A 183 -9.65 -0.03 2.33
CA SER A 183 -9.70 1.23 3.04
C SER A 183 -10.92 2.03 2.58
N MET A 184 -11.18 2.13 1.27
CA MET A 184 -12.33 2.85 0.70
C MET A 184 -13.68 2.28 1.15
N ASP A 185 -13.81 0.96 1.23
CA ASP A 185 -15.00 0.31 1.79
C ASP A 185 -15.19 0.66 3.27
N ASN A 186 -14.10 0.69 4.04
CA ASN A 186 -14.15 1.15 5.43
C ASN A 186 -14.49 2.65 5.56
N LEU A 187 -14.07 3.48 4.59
CA LEU A 187 -14.35 4.93 4.55
C LEU A 187 -15.82 5.22 4.26
N THR A 188 -16.40 4.57 3.26
CA THR A 188 -17.79 4.79 2.84
C THR A 188 -18.78 4.45 3.95
N ALA A 189 -18.41 3.54 4.85
CA ALA A 189 -19.19 3.20 6.03
C ALA A 189 -19.20 4.28 7.15
N LYS A 190 -18.34 5.31 7.11
CA LYS A 190 -18.24 6.36 8.15
C LYS A 190 -18.45 7.77 7.56
N ALA A 191 -19.55 8.43 7.92
CA ALA A 191 -19.91 9.75 7.37
C ALA A 191 -18.82 10.84 7.55
N ALA A 192 -18.14 10.89 8.70
CA ALA A 192 -17.06 11.85 8.99
C ALA A 192 -15.83 11.69 8.08
N VAL A 193 -15.70 10.54 7.42
CA VAL A 193 -14.55 10.22 6.57
C VAL A 193 -14.76 10.66 5.13
N ARG A 194 -16.02 10.83 4.70
CA ARG A 194 -16.36 11.41 3.39
C ARG A 194 -15.75 12.81 3.23
N ASP A 195 -15.72 13.58 4.30
CA ASP A 195 -15.18 14.95 4.30
C ASP A 195 -13.65 14.94 4.18
N ILE A 196 -12.96 14.03 4.88
CA ILE A 196 -11.51 13.82 4.75
C ILE A 196 -11.16 13.37 3.32
N MET A 197 -11.94 12.45 2.75
CA MET A 197 -11.70 11.96 1.39
C MET A 197 -11.95 13.05 0.35
N SER A 198 -13.02 13.82 0.51
CA SER A 198 -13.29 14.99 -0.34
C SER A 198 -12.15 15.99 -0.24
N TYR A 199 -11.65 16.26 0.98
CA TYR A 199 -10.50 17.12 1.17
C TYR A 199 -9.24 16.60 0.45
N MET A 200 -8.88 15.32 0.63
CA MET A 200 -7.71 14.73 -0.03
C MET A 200 -7.83 14.69 -1.56
N LEU A 201 -8.99 14.28 -2.09
CA LEU A 201 -9.24 14.29 -3.53
C LEU A 201 -9.17 15.71 -4.07
N GLY A 202 -9.71 16.68 -3.32
CA GLY A 202 -9.62 18.10 -3.65
C GLY A 202 -8.18 18.63 -3.66
N GLU A 203 -7.36 18.29 -2.66
CA GLU A 203 -5.92 18.61 -2.64
C GLU A 203 -5.20 18.03 -3.86
N ARG A 204 -5.42 16.74 -4.14
CA ARG A 204 -4.81 16.06 -5.28
C ARG A 204 -5.19 16.70 -6.61
N HIS A 205 -6.47 17.00 -6.80
CA HIS A 205 -6.94 17.69 -8.00
C HIS A 205 -6.43 19.13 -8.08
N SER A 206 -6.30 19.84 -6.95
CA SER A 206 -5.73 21.19 -6.91
C SER A 206 -4.25 21.20 -7.33
N ALA A 207 -3.46 20.27 -6.81
CA ALA A 207 -2.05 20.13 -7.19
C ALA A 207 -1.90 19.79 -8.69
N LYS A 208 -2.72 18.86 -9.20
CA LYS A 208 -2.74 18.53 -10.64
C LYS A 208 -3.21 19.69 -11.51
N ALA A 209 -4.21 20.46 -11.05
CA ALA A 209 -4.69 21.65 -11.76
C ALA A 209 -3.56 22.67 -11.92
N ALA A 210 -2.82 22.97 -10.85
CA ALA A 210 -1.69 23.89 -10.89
C ALA A 210 -0.57 23.39 -11.83
N ALA A 211 -0.27 22.09 -11.83
CA ALA A 211 0.71 21.50 -12.74
C ALA A 211 0.26 21.59 -14.22
N SER A 212 -1.01 21.26 -14.50
CA SER A 212 -1.58 21.35 -15.85
C SER A 212 -1.71 22.80 -16.34
N ASP A 213 -1.99 23.75 -15.45
CA ASP A 213 -2.05 25.19 -15.73
C ASP A 213 -0.67 25.74 -16.14
N LEU A 214 0.37 25.41 -15.38
CA LEU A 214 1.75 25.73 -15.74
C LEU A 214 2.13 25.12 -17.11
N LEU A 215 1.73 23.86 -17.35
CA LEU A 215 1.94 23.20 -18.63
C LEU A 215 1.21 23.92 -19.77
N ALA A 216 -0.06 24.28 -19.59
CA ALA A 216 -0.86 25.02 -20.57
C ALA A 216 -0.23 26.39 -20.88
N THR A 217 0.24 27.10 -19.86
CA THR A 217 0.95 28.38 -20.02
C THR A 217 2.23 28.21 -20.84
N ASN A 218 3.04 27.20 -20.56
CA ASN A 218 4.25 26.90 -21.33
C ASN A 218 3.93 26.55 -22.80
N LYS A 219 2.88 25.77 -23.05
CA LYS A 219 2.43 25.42 -24.41
C LYS A 219 1.88 26.64 -25.15
N LYS A 220 1.13 27.51 -24.47
CA LYS A 220 0.66 28.80 -24.99
C LYS A 220 1.82 29.70 -25.42
N ILE A 221 2.83 29.86 -24.56
CA ILE A 221 4.04 30.65 -24.87
C ILE A 221 4.74 30.06 -26.11
N ARG A 222 4.91 28.74 -26.20
CA ARG A 222 5.52 28.09 -27.37
C ARG A 222 4.74 28.36 -28.65
N PHE A 223 3.42 28.19 -28.61
CA PHE A 223 2.53 28.46 -29.74
C PHE A 223 2.69 29.90 -30.24
N TRP A 224 2.61 30.89 -29.35
CA TRP A 224 2.77 32.29 -29.73
C TRP A 224 4.20 32.62 -30.16
N SER A 225 5.21 32.01 -29.54
CA SER A 225 6.60 32.21 -29.94
C SER A 225 6.87 31.72 -31.36
N GLU A 226 6.26 30.61 -31.78
CA GLU A 226 6.34 30.10 -33.15
C GLU A 226 5.70 31.08 -34.13
N LEU A 227 4.51 31.59 -33.81
CA LEU A 227 3.82 32.58 -34.64
C LEU A 227 4.56 33.91 -34.76
N CYS A 228 5.36 34.29 -33.77
CA CYS A 228 6.15 35.52 -33.78
C CYS A 228 7.50 35.38 -34.52
N GLN A 229 7.89 34.18 -34.96
CA GLN A 229 9.13 34.00 -35.75
C GLN A 229 8.99 34.66 -37.12
N SER A 230 10.10 35.16 -37.67
CA SER A 230 10.11 35.77 -39.02
C SER A 230 9.78 34.78 -40.14
N ASN A 231 9.97 33.48 -39.90
CA ASN A 231 9.60 32.41 -40.84
C ASN A 231 9.00 31.22 -40.06
N PRO A 232 7.71 31.29 -39.67
CA PRO A 232 7.07 30.28 -38.84
C PRO A 232 6.88 28.96 -39.60
N VAL A 233 7.10 27.83 -38.93
CA VAL A 233 6.86 26.50 -39.52
C VAL A 233 5.37 26.19 -39.45
N VAL A 234 4.65 26.45 -40.54
CA VAL A 234 3.18 26.32 -40.62
C VAL A 234 2.68 24.91 -40.24
N GLU A 235 3.48 23.88 -40.52
CA GLU A 235 3.18 22.48 -40.20
C GLU A 235 3.10 22.20 -38.69
N ASN A 236 3.82 22.98 -37.87
CA ASN A 236 3.85 22.83 -36.41
C ASN A 236 2.69 23.56 -35.70
N ILE A 237 2.05 24.54 -36.34
CA ILE A 237 1.01 25.34 -35.71
C ILE A 237 -0.20 24.47 -35.29
N PRO A 238 -0.72 23.54 -36.12
CA PRO A 238 -1.82 22.67 -35.71
C PRO A 238 -1.47 21.78 -34.52
N SER A 239 -0.28 21.18 -34.49
CA SER A 239 0.14 20.31 -33.39
C SER A 239 0.31 21.09 -32.09
N LEU A 240 0.97 22.25 -32.13
CA LEU A 240 1.12 23.14 -30.97
C LEU A 240 -0.25 23.63 -30.45
N SER A 241 -1.18 23.97 -31.34
CA SER A 241 -2.53 24.39 -30.94
C SER A 241 -3.31 23.27 -30.26
N LEU A 242 -3.17 22.03 -30.74
CA LEU A 242 -3.82 20.87 -30.16
C LEU A 242 -3.23 20.53 -28.79
N GLU A 243 -1.91 20.56 -28.65
CA GLU A 243 -1.23 20.38 -27.37
C GLU A 243 -1.64 21.43 -26.34
N PHE A 244 -1.69 22.71 -26.74
CA PHE A 244 -2.19 23.79 -25.89
C PHE A 244 -3.63 23.54 -25.44
N ARG A 245 -4.53 23.20 -26.37
CA ARG A 245 -5.94 22.94 -26.06
C ARG A 245 -6.11 21.74 -25.12
N ASN A 246 -5.34 20.67 -25.30
CA ASN A 246 -5.38 19.49 -24.44
C ASN A 246 -4.87 19.78 -23.03
N ALA A 247 -3.82 20.60 -22.91
CA ALA A 247 -3.33 21.06 -21.61
C ALA A 247 -4.36 21.94 -20.90
N LEU A 248 -5.00 22.85 -21.63
CA LEU A 248 -6.04 23.74 -21.11
C LEU A 248 -7.27 22.96 -20.63
N SER A 249 -7.74 21.98 -21.40
CA SER A 249 -8.89 21.14 -20.99
C SER A 249 -8.56 20.28 -19.77
N SER A 250 -7.33 19.76 -19.67
CA SER A 250 -6.86 19.04 -18.47
C SER A 250 -6.84 19.93 -17.23
N ALA A 251 -6.32 21.17 -17.35
CA ALA A 251 -6.30 22.13 -16.25
C ALA A 251 -7.73 22.48 -15.80
N CYS A 252 -8.62 22.78 -16.75
CA CYS A 252 -10.03 23.08 -16.49
C CYS A 252 -10.72 21.94 -15.74
N TYR A 253 -10.61 20.70 -16.24
CA TYR A 253 -11.17 19.52 -15.59
C TYR A 253 -10.67 19.36 -14.14
N HIS A 254 -9.36 19.55 -13.89
CA HIS A 254 -8.82 19.42 -12.55
C HIS A 254 -9.23 20.55 -11.61
N TYR A 255 -9.36 21.79 -12.10
CA TYR A 255 -9.92 22.88 -11.30
C TYR A 255 -11.39 22.63 -10.94
N GLU A 256 -12.22 22.19 -11.90
CA GLU A 256 -13.62 21.85 -11.65
C GLU A 256 -13.77 20.74 -10.61
N MET A 257 -12.97 19.68 -10.72
CA MET A 257 -12.96 18.59 -9.74
C MET A 257 -12.46 19.07 -8.37
N ALA A 258 -11.42 19.91 -8.32
CA ALA A 258 -10.94 20.48 -7.06
C ALA A 258 -12.03 21.33 -6.38
N ILE A 259 -12.73 22.20 -7.12
CA ILE A 259 -13.84 23.02 -6.61
C ILE A 259 -15.01 22.14 -6.16
N LYS A 260 -15.33 21.09 -6.92
CA LYS A 260 -16.40 20.14 -6.57
C LYS A 260 -16.15 19.50 -5.21
N TYR A 261 -14.91 19.12 -4.92
CA TYR A 261 -14.52 18.48 -3.67
C TYR A 261 -14.26 19.47 -2.53
N LYS A 262 -13.81 20.69 -2.84
CA LYS A 262 -13.42 21.74 -1.87
C LYS A 262 -14.12 23.07 -2.16
N ARG A 263 -15.45 23.09 -2.08
CA ARG A 263 -16.24 24.30 -2.39
C ARG A 263 -15.91 25.50 -1.50
N THR A 264 -15.42 25.25 -0.29
CA THR A 264 -15.12 26.28 0.72
C THR A 264 -13.66 26.71 0.74
N ASP A 265 -12.79 26.12 -0.08
CA ASP A 265 -11.37 26.46 -0.09
C ASP A 265 -11.16 27.81 -0.77
N THR A 266 -10.67 28.77 0.02
CA THR A 266 -10.46 30.16 -0.39
C THR A 266 -9.32 30.33 -1.38
N HIS A 267 -8.48 29.31 -1.60
CA HIS A 267 -7.34 29.40 -2.50
C HIS A 267 -7.61 28.82 -3.90
N VAL A 268 -8.43 27.78 -4.00
CA VAL A 268 -8.68 27.09 -5.28
C VAL A 268 -9.53 27.97 -6.21
N MET A 269 -10.58 28.60 -5.68
CA MET A 269 -11.51 29.41 -6.50
C MET A 269 -10.83 30.64 -7.12
N PRO A 270 -10.04 31.46 -6.39
CA PRO A 270 -9.35 32.59 -7.01
C PRO A 270 -8.31 32.17 -8.05
N ARG A 271 -7.60 31.04 -7.83
CA ARG A 271 -6.68 30.49 -8.85
C ARG A 271 -7.41 30.09 -10.11
N TYR A 272 -8.58 29.45 -9.99
CA TYR A 272 -9.39 29.09 -11.15
C TYR A 272 -9.93 30.32 -11.88
N ILE A 273 -10.42 31.34 -11.15
CA ILE A 273 -10.86 32.61 -11.75
C ILE A 273 -9.70 33.28 -12.50
N ARG A 274 -8.50 33.30 -11.92
CA ARG A 274 -7.30 33.82 -12.58
C ARG A 274 -6.96 33.03 -13.85
N PHE A 275 -6.99 31.71 -13.78
CA PHE A 275 -6.80 30.82 -14.93
C PHE A 275 -7.79 31.11 -16.06
N LEU A 276 -9.06 31.38 -15.75
CA LEU A 276 -10.09 31.74 -16.73
C LEU A 276 -9.90 33.15 -17.33
N HIS A 277 -9.25 34.07 -16.63
CA HIS A 277 -8.95 35.40 -17.16
C HIS A 277 -7.69 35.44 -18.04
N GLU A 278 -6.72 34.57 -17.79
CA GLU A 278 -5.44 34.56 -18.49
C GLU A 278 -5.44 33.74 -19.79
N ASN A 279 -6.50 32.95 -20.07
CA ASN A 279 -6.60 32.05 -21.22
C ASN A 279 -7.87 32.32 -22.04
#